data_AF-A3MU02-F1
#
_entry.id   AF-A3MU02-F1
#
_cell.length_a   1.000
_cell.length_b   1.000
_cell.length_c   1.000
_cell.angle_alpha   90.00
_cell.angle_beta   90.00
_cell.angle_gamma   90.00
#
_symmetry.space_group_name_H-M   'P 1'
#
loop_
_entity.id
_entity.type
_entity.pdbx_description
1 polymer ?
#
loop_
_entity_poly.entity_id
_entity_poly.type
_entity_poly.pdbx_seq_one_letter_code
_entity_poly.pdbx_strand_id
1 'polypeptide(L)'
;MEKLVEWVNAFNTIAKNENNFHSFSIEKGEDFVDAVFTIEDVSREGECRVGNFAMATLALRGGAASMEMASGTYKKCPTPAGYSAEYSRQAVEKFDLGNDPELISFIKSMKNEGDFIALLEAVLQTLAR
;
A
#
# COMPACT_ATOMS: atom_id res chain seq x y z
N MET A 1 -0.06 1.71 16.39
CA MET A 1 0.48 0.36 16.65
C MET A 1 -0.53 -0.76 16.39
N GLU A 2 -1.70 -0.80 17.04
CA GLU A 2 -2.71 -1.86 16.84
C GLU A 2 -3.12 -2.01 15.35
N LYS A 3 -3.39 -0.90 14.67
CA LYS A 3 -3.72 -0.87 13.24
C LYS A 3 -2.59 -1.35 12.32
N LEU A 4 -1.34 -1.15 12.73
CA LEU A 4 -0.18 -1.65 12.00
C LEU A 4 -0.09 -3.18 12.09
N VAL A 5 -0.36 -3.73 13.27
CA VAL A 5 -0.44 -5.19 13.46
C VAL A 5 -1.58 -5.78 12.63
N GLU A 6 -2.75 -5.12 12.59
CA GLU A 6 -3.87 -5.52 11.72
C GLU A 6 -3.48 -5.49 10.24
N TRP A 7 -2.76 -4.46 9.80
CA TRP A 7 -2.25 -4.38 8.43
C TRP A 7 -1.29 -5.52 8.10
N VAL A 8 -0.31 -5.80 8.97
CA VAL A 8 0.66 -6.89 8.79
C VAL A 8 -0.04 -8.24 8.75
N ASN A 9 -1.05 -8.46 9.59
CA ASN A 9 -1.85 -9.68 9.59
C ASN A 9 -2.66 -9.84 8.30
N ALA A 10 -3.30 -8.76 7.82
CA ALA A 10 -4.02 -8.76 6.55
C ALA A 10 -3.07 -9.07 5.38
N PHE A 11 -1.95 -8.35 5.28
CA PHE A 11 -0.93 -8.58 4.26
C PHE A 11 -0.47 -10.04 4.25
N ASN A 12 -0.07 -10.59 5.40
CA ASN A 12 0.43 -11.96 5.51
C ASN A 12 -0.64 -13.01 5.18
N THR A 13 -1.91 -12.73 5.51
CA THR A 13 -3.02 -13.63 5.21
C THR A 13 -3.27 -13.67 3.70
N ILE A 14 -3.30 -12.50 3.06
CA ILE A 14 -3.52 -12.38 1.61
C ILE A 14 -2.33 -12.95 0.82
N ALA A 15 -1.09 -12.66 1.23
CA ALA A 15 0.12 -13.11 0.55
C ALA A 15 0.26 -14.65 0.52
N LYS A 16 -0.33 -15.35 1.50
CA LYS A 16 -0.36 -16.82 1.56
C LYS A 16 -1.51 -17.44 0.76
N ASN A 17 -2.45 -16.64 0.26
CA ASN A 17 -3.59 -17.12 -0.53
C ASN A 17 -3.17 -17.28 -1.98
N GLU A 18 -3.43 -18.46 -2.58
CA GLU A 18 -3.15 -18.74 -3.99
C GLU A 18 -3.99 -17.88 -4.94
N ASN A 19 -5.14 -17.38 -4.49
CA ASN A 19 -6.03 -16.51 -5.24
C ASN A 19 -5.93 -15.08 -4.74
N ASN A 20 -4.74 -14.49 -4.89
CA ASN A 20 -4.49 -13.08 -4.61
C ASN A 20 -4.18 -12.29 -5.88
N PHE A 21 -4.33 -10.98 -5.77
CA PHE A 21 -3.92 -10.01 -6.76
C PHE A 21 -2.98 -9.01 -6.09
N HIS A 22 -1.83 -8.74 -6.69
CA HIS A 22 -0.93 -7.68 -6.25
C HIS A 22 -0.76 -6.65 -7.36
N SER A 23 -0.60 -5.40 -6.95
CA SER A 23 -0.31 -4.30 -7.86
C SER A 23 0.63 -3.30 -7.22
N PHE A 24 1.53 -2.77 -8.04
CA PHE A 24 2.44 -1.70 -7.67
C PHE A 24 2.38 -0.61 -8.73
N SER A 25 2.26 0.63 -8.29
CA SER A 25 2.32 1.81 -9.14
C SER A 25 3.26 2.84 -8.52
N ILE A 26 4.09 3.47 -9.34
CA ILE A 26 4.95 4.57 -8.92
C ILE A 26 4.83 5.70 -9.93
N GLU A 27 4.57 6.91 -9.44
CA GLU A 27 4.54 8.14 -10.19
C GLU A 27 5.59 9.10 -9.63
N LYS A 28 6.32 9.76 -10.53
CA LYS A 28 7.42 10.66 -10.16
C LYS A 28 7.38 11.94 -10.97
N GLY A 29 7.60 13.05 -10.27
CA GLY A 29 7.98 14.33 -10.86
C GLY A 29 9.27 14.85 -10.24
N GLU A 30 9.63 16.08 -10.58
CA GLU A 30 10.82 16.76 -10.05
C GLU A 30 10.79 16.87 -8.51
N ASP A 31 9.62 17.23 -7.99
CA ASP A 31 9.39 17.53 -6.57
C ASP A 31 8.51 16.49 -5.85
N PHE A 32 8.19 15.37 -6.51
CA PHE A 32 7.36 14.36 -5.89
C PHE A 32 7.64 12.93 -6.30
N VAL A 33 7.31 12.02 -5.38
CA VAL A 33 7.22 10.59 -5.63
C VAL A 33 5.99 10.08 -4.89
N ASP A 34 5.05 9.49 -5.63
CA ASP A 34 3.97 8.72 -5.04
C ASP A 34 4.13 7.26 -5.46
N ALA A 35 4.17 6.36 -4.49
CA ALA A 35 4.23 4.92 -4.75
C ALA A 35 3.14 4.22 -3.95
N VAL A 36 2.42 3.31 -4.60
CA VAL A 36 1.32 2.55 -4.00
C VAL A 36 1.56 1.09 -4.28
N PHE A 37 1.62 0.30 -3.21
CA PHE A 37 1.57 -1.14 -3.25
C PHE A 37 0.21 -1.58 -2.69
N THR A 38 -0.49 -2.48 -3.40
CA THR A 38 -1.74 -3.08 -2.93
C THR A 38 -1.72 -4.57 -3.15
N ILE A 39 -2.12 -5.34 -2.14
CA ILE A 39 -2.41 -6.76 -2.24
C ILE A 39 -3.86 -7.02 -1.83
N GLU A 40 -4.56 -7.85 -2.60
CA GLU A 40 -5.98 -8.15 -2.47
C GLU A 40 -6.17 -9.67 -2.47
N ASP A 41 -6.98 -10.22 -1.57
CA ASP A 41 -7.52 -11.56 -1.79
C ASP A 41 -8.70 -11.45 -2.77
N VAL A 42 -8.91 -12.48 -3.60
CA VAL A 42 -9.92 -12.43 -4.65
C VAL A 42 -10.97 -13.49 -4.40
N SER A 43 -12.16 -13.04 -4.06
CA SER A 43 -13.38 -13.85 -4.02
C SER A 43 -14.41 -13.30 -4.99
N ARG A 44 -15.47 -14.08 -5.28
CA ARG A 44 -16.58 -13.66 -6.13
C ARG A 44 -17.88 -13.60 -5.33
N GLU A 45 -18.62 -12.53 -5.53
CA GLU A 45 -20.00 -12.36 -5.06
C GLU A 45 -20.85 -11.95 -6.27
N GLY A 46 -21.50 -12.92 -6.91
CA GLY A 46 -22.12 -12.72 -8.21
C GLY A 46 -21.09 -12.35 -9.28
N GLU A 47 -21.30 -11.23 -9.97
CA GLU A 47 -20.36 -10.69 -10.96
C GLU A 47 -19.29 -9.78 -10.35
N CYS A 48 -19.38 -9.47 -9.05
CA CYS A 48 -18.42 -8.62 -8.37
C CYS A 48 -17.22 -9.44 -7.86
N ARG A 49 -16.05 -8.82 -7.88
CA ARG A 49 -14.90 -9.26 -7.10
C ARG A 49 -14.96 -8.62 -5.73
N VAL A 50 -14.78 -9.41 -4.69
CA VAL A 50 -14.79 -8.95 -3.31
C VAL A 50 -13.63 -9.57 -2.56
N GLY A 51 -13.21 -8.92 -1.49
CA GLY A 51 -12.14 -9.47 -0.66
C GLY A 51 -11.62 -8.50 0.37
N ASN A 52 -10.58 -8.92 1.08
CA ASN A 52 -9.75 -8.09 1.91
C ASN A 52 -8.61 -7.49 1.08
N PHE A 53 -8.15 -6.32 1.48
CA PHE A 53 -6.96 -5.70 0.92
C PHE A 53 -6.00 -5.24 2.02
N ALA A 54 -4.72 -5.16 1.67
CA ALA A 54 -3.70 -4.42 2.39
C ALA A 54 -2.93 -3.54 1.40
N MET A 55 -2.81 -2.26 1.73
CA MET A 55 -2.21 -1.23 0.89
C MET A 55 -1.15 -0.46 1.67
N ALA A 56 -0.02 -0.19 1.05
CA ALA A 56 0.99 0.74 1.56
C ALA A 56 1.20 1.84 0.51
N THR A 57 1.10 3.10 0.94
CA THR A 57 1.29 4.29 0.11
C THR A 57 2.45 5.10 0.65
N LEU A 58 3.42 5.42 -0.20
CA LEU A 58 4.46 6.40 0.08
C LEU A 58 4.15 7.67 -0.68
N ALA A 59 4.26 8.82 -0.02
CA ALA A 59 4.21 10.13 -0.64
C ALA A 59 5.42 10.97 -0.22
N LEU A 60 6.17 11.44 -1.19
CA LEU A 60 7.20 12.48 -1.04
C LEU A 60 6.66 13.77 -1.64
N ARG A 61 6.47 14.79 -0.80
CA ARG A 61 5.98 16.11 -1.21
C ARG A 61 6.70 17.18 -0.41
N GLY A 62 7.13 18.26 -1.06
CA GLY A 62 7.77 19.39 -0.38
C GLY A 62 9.04 19.03 0.41
N GLY A 63 9.76 17.97 -0.02
CA GLY A 63 10.96 17.49 0.66
C GLY A 63 10.73 16.63 1.90
N ALA A 64 9.48 16.29 2.23
CA ALA A 64 9.14 15.40 3.34
C ALA A 64 8.44 14.13 2.82
N ALA A 65 8.79 13.00 3.42
CA ALA A 65 8.24 11.69 3.10
C ALA A 65 7.23 11.25 4.15
N SER A 66 6.13 10.66 3.70
CA SER A 66 5.13 10.05 4.56
C SER A 66 4.72 8.69 4.01
N MET A 67 4.38 7.77 4.91
CA MET A 67 3.88 6.45 4.55
C MET A 67 2.52 6.21 5.20
N GLU A 68 1.54 5.76 4.43
CA GLU A 68 0.23 5.34 4.91
C GLU A 68 0.06 3.85 4.66
N MET A 69 -0.31 3.11 5.70
CA MET A 69 -0.67 1.70 5.60
C MET A 69 -2.16 1.57 5.90
N ALA A 70 -2.90 0.96 4.99
CA ALA A 70 -4.34 0.77 5.12
C ALA A 70 -4.76 -0.66 4.78
N SER A 71 -5.64 -1.25 5.57
CA SER A 71 -6.27 -2.53 5.26
C SER A 71 -7.78 -2.47 5.51
N GLY A 72 -8.51 -3.41 4.92
CA GLY A 72 -9.96 -3.49 5.04
C GLY A 72 -10.54 -4.38 3.95
N THR A 73 -11.76 -4.06 3.52
CA THR A 73 -12.45 -4.83 2.48
C THR A 73 -12.67 -4.01 1.22
N TYR A 74 -12.82 -4.69 0.08
CA TYR A 74 -13.16 -4.08 -1.18
C TYR A 74 -14.29 -4.83 -1.89
N LYS A 75 -15.01 -4.09 -2.74
CA LYS A 75 -15.99 -4.63 -3.69
C LYS A 75 -15.80 -3.94 -5.03
N LYS A 76 -15.51 -4.73 -6.06
CA LYS A 76 -15.30 -4.27 -7.43
C LYS A 76 -16.31 -4.93 -8.36
N CYS A 77 -17.27 -4.16 -8.84
CA CYS A 77 -18.36 -4.65 -9.68
C CYS A 77 -18.21 -4.12 -11.11
N PRO A 78 -18.60 -4.90 -12.13
CA PRO A 78 -18.66 -4.40 -13.50
C PRO A 78 -19.73 -3.32 -13.64
N THR A 79 -19.46 -2.34 -14.49
CA THR A 79 -20.40 -1.29 -14.89
C THR A 79 -20.34 -1.10 -16.40
N PRO A 80 -21.31 -0.44 -17.05
CA PRO A 80 -21.24 -0.15 -18.49
C PRO A 80 -19.97 0.61 -18.92
N ALA A 81 -19.32 1.34 -18.00
CA ALA A 81 -18.10 2.10 -18.25
C ALA A 81 -16.80 1.35 -17.86
N GLY A 82 -16.89 0.10 -17.41
CA GLY A 82 -15.76 -0.71 -16.95
C GLY A 82 -16.04 -1.33 -15.58
N TYR A 83 -15.43 -0.80 -14.52
CA TYR A 83 -15.60 -1.29 -13.16
C TYR A 83 -15.78 -0.13 -12.18
N SER A 84 -16.66 -0.30 -11.20
CA SER A 84 -16.66 0.50 -9.97
C SER A 84 -15.91 -0.28 -8.90
N ALA A 85 -15.07 0.40 -8.12
CA ALA A 85 -14.38 -0.20 -6.98
C ALA A 85 -14.67 0.64 -5.73
N GLU A 86 -15.15 -0.03 -4.69
CA GLU A 86 -15.43 0.54 -3.38
C GLU A 86 -14.49 -0.09 -2.37
N TYR A 87 -13.76 0.74 -1.63
CA TYR A 87 -12.84 0.30 -0.59
C TYR A 87 -13.33 0.81 0.76
N SER A 88 -13.52 -0.11 1.70
CA SER A 88 -13.84 0.19 3.10
C SER A 88 -12.58 0.03 3.94
N ARG A 89 -11.89 1.15 4.18
CA ARG A 89 -10.68 1.19 5.02
C ARG A 89 -11.04 1.03 6.50
N GLN A 90 -10.49 0.03 7.16
CA GLN A 90 -10.77 -0.30 8.57
C GLN A 90 -9.57 0.06 9.45
N ALA A 91 -8.39 -0.45 9.10
CA ALA A 91 -7.13 -0.02 9.69
C ALA A 91 -6.47 0.99 8.76
N VAL A 92 -6.11 2.16 9.30
CA VAL A 92 -5.32 3.18 8.63
C VAL A 92 -4.32 3.73 9.63
N GLU A 93 -3.04 3.56 9.33
CA GLU A 93 -1.92 4.10 10.10
C GLU A 93 -1.07 4.97 9.19
N LYS A 94 -0.69 6.17 9.66
CA LYS A 94 0.16 7.11 8.91
C LYS A 94 1.44 7.37 9.69
N PHE A 95 2.55 7.38 8.97
CA PHE A 95 3.88 7.61 9.50
C PHE A 95 4.50 8.80 8.78
N ASP A 96 4.96 9.77 9.55
CA ASP A 96 5.88 10.78 9.05
C ASP A 96 7.29 10.17 9.05
N LEU A 97 7.89 10.04 7.87
CA LEU A 97 9.25 9.53 7.73
C LEU A 97 10.28 10.68 7.78
N GLY A 98 9.82 11.93 7.80
CA GLY A 98 10.65 13.12 7.89
C GLY A 98 11.26 13.54 6.56
N ASN A 99 12.34 14.31 6.66
CA ASN A 99 13.02 14.99 5.56
C ASN A 99 14.52 14.67 5.52
N ASP A 100 14.92 13.52 6.07
CA ASP A 100 16.31 13.09 6.07
C ASP A 100 16.88 12.99 4.64
N PRO A 101 18.00 13.66 4.31
CA PRO A 101 18.49 13.70 2.94
C PRO A 101 18.81 12.34 2.32
N GLU A 102 19.28 11.37 3.11
CA GLU A 102 19.59 10.02 2.63
C GLU A 102 18.30 9.26 2.28
N LEU A 103 17.29 9.34 3.15
CA LEU A 103 15.96 8.79 2.89
C LEU A 103 15.32 9.41 1.64
N ILE A 104 15.34 10.74 1.53
CA ILE A 104 14.73 11.44 0.39
C ILE A 104 15.45 11.07 -0.91
N SER A 105 16.79 10.97 -0.88
CA SER A 105 17.58 10.50 -2.02
C SER A 105 17.19 9.08 -2.43
N PHE A 106 17.06 8.16 -1.45
CA PHE A 106 16.60 6.79 -1.69
C PHE A 106 15.22 6.77 -2.35
N ILE A 107 14.24 7.48 -1.78
CA ILE A 107 12.87 7.56 -2.30
C ILE A 107 12.85 8.08 -3.74
N LYS A 108 13.59 9.16 -4.04
CA LYS A 108 13.70 9.70 -5.40
C LYS A 108 14.34 8.71 -6.36
N SER A 109 15.22 7.82 -5.88
CA SER A 109 15.92 6.82 -6.71
C SER A 109 15.12 5.55 -7.01
N MET A 110 14.09 5.20 -6.23
CA MET A 110 13.34 3.93 -6.34
C MET A 110 12.77 3.66 -7.75
N LYS A 111 13.01 2.52 -8.37
CA LYS A 111 12.59 2.25 -9.76
C LYS A 111 11.49 1.21 -9.86
N ASN A 112 11.34 0.37 -8.85
CA ASN A 112 10.49 -0.82 -8.92
C ASN A 112 9.88 -1.15 -7.56
N GLU A 113 9.02 -2.17 -7.56
CA GLU A 113 8.36 -2.69 -6.37
C GLU A 113 9.36 -3.18 -5.31
N GLY A 114 10.46 -3.82 -5.71
CA GLY A 114 11.48 -4.30 -4.79
C GLY A 114 12.13 -3.19 -3.96
N ASP A 115 12.41 -2.03 -4.58
CA ASP A 115 12.92 -0.86 -3.87
C ASP A 115 11.91 -0.33 -2.84
N PHE A 116 10.62 -0.34 -3.21
CA PHE A 116 9.54 0.05 -2.30
C PHE A 116 9.38 -0.93 -1.13
N ILE A 117 9.43 -2.24 -1.39
CA ILE A 117 9.35 -3.27 -0.35
C ILE A 117 10.53 -3.14 0.62
N ALA A 118 11.75 -2.89 0.13
CA ALA A 118 12.91 -2.67 1.00
C ALA A 118 12.71 -1.47 1.94
N LEU A 119 12.13 -0.37 1.45
CA LEU A 119 11.77 0.78 2.29
C LEU A 119 10.68 0.43 3.31
N LEU A 120 9.63 -0.26 2.87
CA LEU A 120 8.54 -0.69 3.71
C LEU A 120 9.04 -1.58 4.87
N GLU A 121 9.90 -2.55 4.57
CA GLU A 121 10.53 -3.41 5.57
C GLU A 121 11.36 -2.60 6.57
N ALA A 122 12.17 -1.64 6.10
CA ALA A 122 12.97 -0.78 6.97
C ALA A 122 12.10 0.07 7.91
N VAL A 123 10.98 0.62 7.41
CA VAL A 123 9.99 1.35 8.22
C VAL A 123 9.39 0.44 9.28
N LEU A 124 8.91 -0.75 8.89
CA LEU A 124 8.33 -1.72 9.82
C LEU A 124 9.33 -2.16 10.91
N GLN A 125 10.59 -2.41 10.54
CA GLN A 125 11.65 -2.78 11.49
C GLN A 125 11.98 -1.65 12.47
N THR A 126 11.90 -0.40 12.03
CA THR A 126 12.13 0.78 12.88
C THR A 126 10.99 0.94 13.89
N LEU A 127 9.75 0.70 13.47
CA LEU A 127 8.56 0.82 14.32
C LEU A 127 8.38 -0.36 15.30
N ALA A 128 8.99 -1.50 15.01
CA ALA A 128 8.96 -2.68 15.87
C ALA A 128 9.96 -2.61 17.05
N ARG A 129 10.79 -1.56 17.11
CA ARG A 129 11.71 -1.29 18.23
C ARG A 129 11.06 -0.39 19.26
#